data_AF-A0A6J1IHL1-F1
#
_entry.id   AF-A0A6J1IHL1-F1
#
_cell.length_a   1.000
_cell.length_b   1.000
_cell.length_c   1.000
_cell.angle_alpha   90.00
_cell.angle_beta   90.00
_cell.angle_gamma   90.00
#
_symmetry.space_group_name_H-M   'P 1'
#
loop_
_entity.id
_entity.type
_entity.pdbx_description
1 polymer ?
#
loop_
_entity_poly.entity_id
_entity_poly.type
_entity_poly.pdbx_seq_one_letter_code
_entity_poly.pdbx_strand_id
1 'polypeptide(L)'
;MKSMGPFPAGFILHSYLGSAQMVPEFSKLGAYFSFSGFLMSMEAKKAKKMLKMVPSDRILLETDAPDALPKSKLDSLYFVEGDPSLPECLKTQEQSAAQTGSQQSTLPGSSTDASTLPKGTLNHPANIQNVLH
;
A
#
# COMPACT_ATOMS: atom_id res chain seq x y z
N MET A 1 -12.13 23.49 -12.85
CA MET A 1 -12.43 23.31 -11.40
C MET A 1 -12.59 24.63 -10.66
N LYS A 2 -11.66 25.59 -10.75
CA LYS A 2 -11.78 26.88 -10.04
C LYS A 2 -13.04 27.70 -10.37
N SER A 3 -13.55 27.59 -11.60
CA SER A 3 -14.79 28.25 -12.05
C SER A 3 -16.08 27.54 -11.63
N MET A 4 -15.99 26.32 -11.09
CA MET A 4 -17.16 25.48 -10.75
C MET A 4 -17.28 25.18 -9.25
N GLY A 5 -16.17 25.20 -8.51
CA GLY A 5 -16.16 24.90 -7.08
C GLY A 5 -16.57 26.09 -6.18
N PRO A 6 -16.58 25.91 -4.85
CA PRO A 6 -16.13 24.71 -4.12
C PRO A 6 -17.09 23.52 -4.27
N PHE A 7 -16.60 22.31 -4.01
CA PHE A 7 -17.40 21.08 -4.02
C PHE A 7 -17.66 20.66 -2.56
N PRO A 8 -18.81 20.99 -1.96
CA PRO A 8 -19.05 20.74 -0.52
C PRO A 8 -19.06 19.26 -0.15
N ALA A 9 -19.53 18.39 -1.06
CA ALA A 9 -19.46 16.94 -0.91
C ALA A 9 -18.04 16.38 -1.14
N GLY A 10 -17.10 17.22 -1.57
CA GLY A 10 -15.74 16.85 -1.91
C GLY A 10 -15.60 16.11 -3.23
N PHE A 11 -14.35 15.76 -3.56
CA PHE A 11 -13.98 14.91 -4.67
C PHE A 11 -12.67 14.19 -4.33
N ILE A 12 -12.40 13.07 -4.99
CA ILE A 12 -11.18 12.28 -4.76
C ILE A 12 -10.19 12.53 -5.90
N LEU A 13 -8.97 12.87 -5.53
CA LEU A 13 -7.81 12.81 -6.40
C LEU A 13 -7.19 11.43 -6.26
N HIS A 14 -7.56 10.55 -7.20
CA HIS A 14 -7.07 9.19 -7.28
C HIS A 14 -5.55 9.14 -7.52
N SER A 15 -4.86 8.22 -6.84
CA SER A 15 -3.44 7.89 -6.99
C SER A 15 -2.55 9.13 -7.10
N TYR A 16 -2.69 10.06 -6.15
CA TYR A 16 -2.14 11.41 -6.28
C TYR A 16 -0.60 11.44 -6.19
N LEU A 17 0.05 11.78 -7.30
CA LEU A 17 1.51 11.99 -7.40
C LEU A 17 1.87 13.44 -7.81
N GLY A 18 0.94 14.37 -7.59
CA GLY A 18 1.13 15.78 -7.94
C GLY A 18 2.07 16.54 -7.00
N SER A 19 2.27 17.82 -7.28
CA SER A 19 3.20 18.64 -6.49
C SER A 19 2.59 19.03 -5.13
N ALA A 20 3.47 19.22 -4.13
CA ALA A 20 3.08 19.73 -2.82
C ALA A 20 2.39 21.12 -2.89
N GLN A 21 2.72 21.93 -3.90
CA GLN A 21 2.20 23.29 -4.04
C GLN A 21 0.73 23.32 -4.43
N MET A 22 0.24 22.26 -5.09
CA MET A 22 -1.15 22.18 -5.54
C MET A 22 -2.11 21.72 -4.43
N VAL A 23 -1.58 21.03 -3.41
CA VAL A 23 -2.37 20.44 -2.31
C VAL A 23 -3.25 21.47 -1.61
N PRO A 24 -2.76 22.67 -1.19
CA PRO A 24 -3.62 23.64 -0.50
C PRO A 24 -4.81 24.10 -1.33
N GLU A 25 -4.60 24.31 -2.64
CA GLU A 25 -5.65 24.76 -3.55
C GLU A 25 -6.70 23.67 -3.79
N PHE A 26 -6.27 22.42 -3.92
CA PHE A 26 -7.21 21.29 -4.04
C PHE A 26 -7.96 21.03 -2.74
N SER A 27 -7.30 21.10 -1.59
CA SER A 27 -7.95 20.97 -0.27
C SER A 27 -9.05 22.02 -0.07
N LYS A 28 -8.80 23.28 -0.46
CA LYS A 28 -9.82 24.36 -0.42
C LYS A 28 -11.04 24.06 -1.28
N LEU A 29 -10.87 23.32 -2.38
CA LEU A 29 -11.97 22.94 -3.27
C LEU A 29 -12.75 21.71 -2.76
N GLY A 30 -12.27 21.04 -1.71
CA GLY A 30 -12.91 19.86 -1.13
C GLY A 30 -12.21 18.53 -1.45
N ALA A 31 -10.96 18.55 -1.95
CA ALA A 31 -10.26 17.32 -2.34
C ALA A 31 -9.95 16.39 -1.15
N TYR A 32 -10.05 15.09 -1.41
CA TYR A 32 -9.40 14.00 -0.70
C TYR A 32 -8.30 13.43 -1.61
N PHE A 33 -7.20 12.95 -1.04
CA PHE A 33 -6.03 12.47 -1.77
C PHE A 33 -5.82 11.01 -1.46
N SER A 34 -6.00 10.13 -2.45
CA SER A 34 -5.66 8.73 -2.28
C SER A 34 -4.22 8.45 -2.72
N PHE A 35 -3.56 7.56 -2.00
CA PHE A 35 -2.20 7.14 -2.27
C PHE A 35 -2.14 5.63 -2.46
N SER A 36 -1.40 5.23 -3.49
CA SER A 36 -1.14 3.84 -3.86
C SER A 36 0.35 3.52 -3.85
N GLY A 37 0.71 2.27 -4.18
CA GLY A 37 2.12 1.86 -4.29
C GLY A 37 2.95 2.68 -5.28
N PHE A 38 2.34 3.41 -6.23
CA PHE A 38 3.07 4.32 -7.11
C PHE A 38 3.79 5.45 -6.36
N LEU A 39 3.28 5.85 -5.18
CA LEU A 39 3.94 6.82 -4.32
C LEU A 39 5.37 6.40 -3.96
N MET A 40 5.62 5.10 -3.82
CA MET A 40 6.92 4.53 -3.47
C MET A 40 7.95 4.61 -4.61
N SER A 41 7.53 5.02 -5.80
CA SER A 41 8.40 5.33 -6.94
C SER A 41 8.72 6.82 -7.07
N MET A 42 8.03 7.67 -6.31
CA MET A 42 8.29 9.11 -6.26
C MET A 42 9.57 9.41 -5.46
N GLU A 43 10.29 10.46 -5.84
CA GLU A 43 11.48 10.89 -5.11
C GLU A 43 11.13 11.26 -3.66
N ALA A 44 11.87 10.69 -2.70
CA ALA A 44 11.50 10.70 -1.29
C ALA A 44 11.35 12.11 -0.69
N LYS A 45 12.19 13.09 -1.08
CA LYS A 45 12.06 14.47 -0.59
C LYS A 45 10.79 15.12 -1.13
N LYS A 46 10.47 14.93 -2.41
CA LYS A 46 9.20 15.41 -3.01
C LYS A 46 8.00 14.74 -2.32
N ALA A 47 8.02 13.43 -2.12
CA ALA A 47 6.92 12.69 -1.51
C ALA A 47 6.66 13.17 -0.08
N LYS A 48 7.70 13.24 0.76
CA LYS A 48 7.61 13.77 2.13
C LYS A 48 7.10 15.20 2.18
N LYS A 49 7.55 16.07 1.26
CA LYS A 49 7.07 17.46 1.18
C LYS A 49 5.59 17.53 0.80
N MET A 50 5.15 16.68 -0.13
CA MET A 50 3.77 16.61 -0.58
C MET A 50 2.85 16.08 0.51
N LEU A 51 3.18 14.94 1.12
CA LEU A 51 2.41 14.34 2.22
C LEU A 51 2.24 15.30 3.40
N LYS A 52 3.29 16.05 3.78
CA LYS A 52 3.22 17.06 4.86
C LYS A 52 2.23 18.19 4.59
N MET A 53 1.88 18.43 3.32
CA MET A 53 0.93 19.48 2.95
C MET A 53 -0.51 18.98 2.94
N VAL A 54 -0.72 17.66 2.90
CA VAL A 54 -2.05 17.05 2.85
C VAL A 54 -2.64 17.03 4.27
N PRO A 55 -3.84 17.59 4.48
CA PRO A 55 -4.52 17.46 5.77
C PRO A 55 -4.76 15.98 6.11
N SER A 56 -4.49 15.59 7.35
CA SER A 56 -4.54 14.17 7.76
C SER A 56 -5.93 13.55 7.65
N ASP A 57 -6.98 14.36 7.82
CA ASP A 57 -8.39 13.98 7.64
C ASP A 57 -8.80 13.80 6.17
N ARG A 58 -7.89 14.07 5.23
CA ARG A 58 -8.11 14.01 3.77
C ARG A 58 -7.20 13.00 3.06
N ILE A 59 -6.45 12.21 3.81
CA ILE A 59 -5.61 11.13 3.29
C ILE A 59 -6.46 9.88 3.16
N LEU A 60 -6.44 9.28 1.97
CA LEU A 60 -7.01 7.97 1.68
C LEU A 60 -5.89 7.03 1.25
N LEU A 61 -6.09 5.74 1.47
CA LEU A 61 -5.19 4.69 1.01
C LEU A 61 -5.92 3.78 0.03
N GLU A 62 -5.25 3.42 -1.05
CA GLU A 62 -5.78 2.48 -2.05
C GLU A 62 -4.68 1.58 -2.63
N THR A 63 -5.05 0.39 -3.10
CA THR A 63 -4.09 -0.54 -3.71
C THR A 63 -3.77 -0.15 -5.16
N ASP A 64 -4.73 0.44 -5.87
CA ASP A 64 -4.63 0.72 -7.31
C ASP A 64 -4.15 -0.52 -8.10
N ALA A 65 -4.73 -1.67 -7.74
CA ALA A 65 -4.44 -2.95 -8.34
C ALA A 65 -4.99 -3.04 -9.77
N PRO A 66 -4.26 -3.69 -10.70
CA PRO A 66 -3.09 -4.55 -10.45
C PRO A 66 -1.73 -3.83 -10.50
N ASP A 67 -1.68 -2.55 -10.85
CA ASP A 67 -0.46 -1.91 -11.35
C ASP A 67 0.42 -1.26 -10.28
N ALA A 68 -0.18 -0.69 -9.22
CA ALA A 68 0.56 0.05 -8.20
C ALA A 68 1.19 -0.85 -7.12
N LEU A 69 2.09 -1.73 -7.54
CA LEU A 69 2.76 -2.67 -6.64
C LEU A 69 3.58 -1.94 -5.56
N PRO A 70 3.35 -2.23 -4.27
CA PRO A 70 4.15 -1.64 -3.20
C PRO A 70 5.57 -2.22 -3.18
N LYS A 71 6.55 -1.39 -2.83
CA LYS A 71 7.93 -1.82 -2.54
C LYS A 71 8.05 -2.23 -1.08
N SER A 72 7.60 -3.43 -0.75
CA SER A 72 7.62 -3.97 0.61
C SER A 72 8.79 -4.93 0.83
N LYS A 73 9.24 -5.08 2.08
CA LYS A 73 10.04 -6.24 2.50
C LYS A 73 9.10 -7.41 2.75
N LEU A 74 9.59 -8.64 2.61
CA LEU A 74 8.75 -9.83 2.82
C LEU A 74 8.20 -9.87 4.25
N ASP A 75 9.00 -9.46 5.23
CA ASP A 75 8.63 -9.41 6.66
C ASP A 75 7.55 -8.36 7.00
N SER A 76 7.23 -7.44 6.08
CA SER A 76 6.19 -6.42 6.27
C SER A 76 4.88 -6.76 5.54
N LEU A 77 4.81 -7.93 4.89
CA LEU A 77 3.61 -8.38 4.21
C LEU A 77 2.71 -9.17 5.16
N TYR A 78 1.41 -8.94 5.02
CA TYR A 78 0.33 -9.67 5.67
C TYR A 78 -0.25 -10.64 4.65
N PHE A 79 -0.03 -11.92 4.91
CA PHE A 79 -0.63 -13.00 4.12
C PHE A 79 -1.99 -13.36 4.71
N VAL A 80 -3.00 -13.44 3.86
CA VAL A 80 -4.35 -13.84 4.25
C VAL A 80 -4.57 -15.29 3.84
N GLU A 81 -4.93 -16.13 4.80
CA GLU A 81 -5.22 -17.54 4.57
C GLU A 81 -6.35 -17.70 3.55
N GLY A 82 -6.20 -18.64 2.60
CA GLY A 82 -7.17 -18.87 1.54
C GLY A 82 -7.12 -17.88 0.37
N ASP A 83 -6.19 -16.91 0.38
CA ASP A 83 -6.00 -16.01 -0.76
C ASP A 83 -5.57 -16.82 -2.01
N PRO A 84 -6.35 -16.78 -3.11
CA PRO A 84 -6.06 -17.54 -4.32
C PRO A 84 -4.74 -17.12 -4.97
N SER A 85 -4.28 -15.89 -4.70
CA SER A 85 -3.05 -15.32 -5.26
C SER A 85 -1.77 -15.86 -4.62
N LEU A 86 -1.86 -16.57 -3.48
CA LEU A 86 -0.70 -17.13 -2.80
C LEU A 86 -0.04 -18.25 -3.61
N PRO A 87 1.31 -18.33 -3.65
CA PRO A 87 2.02 -19.48 -4.19
C PRO A 87 1.63 -20.79 -3.47
N GLU A 88 1.44 -21.87 -4.22
CA GLU A 88 1.07 -23.20 -3.66
C GLU A 88 2.07 -23.72 -2.61
N CYS A 89 3.35 -23.32 -2.70
CA CYS A 89 4.39 -23.60 -1.70
C CYS A 89 3.98 -23.15 -0.28
N LEU A 90 3.30 -22.02 -0.14
CA LEU A 90 2.87 -21.48 1.15
C LEU A 90 1.50 -22.02 1.60
N LYS A 91 0.79 -22.77 0.75
CA LYS A 91 -0.53 -23.34 1.06
C LYS A 91 -0.46 -24.67 1.83
N THR A 92 0.70 -25.32 1.90
CA THR A 92 0.82 -26.73 2.34
C THR A 92 1.34 -26.93 3.76
N GLN A 93 1.56 -25.86 4.56
CA GLN A 93 2.16 -26.03 5.90
C GLN A 93 1.21 -26.46 7.03
N GLU A 94 -0.09 -26.66 6.81
CA GLU A 94 -1.03 -27.00 7.90
C GLU A 94 -1.67 -28.39 7.84
N GLN A 95 -1.33 -29.25 6.88
CA GLN A 95 -1.74 -30.67 6.91
C GLN A 95 -0.65 -31.61 7.42
N SER A 96 0.06 -31.24 8.49
CA SER A 96 0.81 -32.22 9.29
C SER A 96 1.19 -31.70 10.68
N ALA A 97 0.22 -31.18 11.44
CA ALA A 97 0.42 -30.84 12.86
C ALA A 97 -0.49 -31.68 13.78
N ALA A 98 -0.30 -33.00 13.71
CA ALA A 98 -0.63 -33.89 14.82
C ALA A 98 0.66 -34.63 15.21
N GLN A 99 1.53 -33.96 15.99
CA GLN A 99 2.36 -34.52 17.06
C GLN A 99 3.43 -33.52 17.51
N THR A 100 3.27 -33.07 18.76
CA THR A 100 4.29 -32.98 19.82
C THR A 100 5.65 -32.33 19.51
N GLY A 101 5.92 -31.21 20.20
CA GLY A 101 7.28 -30.87 20.66
C GLY A 101 7.90 -29.61 20.09
N SER A 102 7.83 -28.53 20.88
CA SER A 102 8.80 -27.42 20.97
C SER A 102 9.92 -27.38 19.93
N GLN A 103 9.72 -26.75 18.77
CA GLN A 103 10.83 -26.26 17.94
C GLN A 103 10.48 -24.94 17.26
N GLN A 104 11.29 -23.94 17.61
CA GLN A 104 11.39 -22.63 17.00
C GLN A 104 11.86 -22.83 15.55
N SER A 105 10.96 -22.72 14.57
CA SER A 105 11.32 -22.86 13.16
C SER A 105 11.85 -21.53 12.62
N THR A 106 13.17 -21.44 12.56
CA THR A 106 13.95 -20.38 11.94
C THR A 106 13.58 -20.25 10.46
N LEU A 107 12.98 -19.11 10.08
CA LEU A 107 12.80 -18.73 8.67
C LEU A 107 14.18 -18.56 8.00
N PRO A 108 14.37 -19.00 6.75
CA PRO A 108 15.64 -18.88 6.06
C PRO A 108 15.89 -17.43 5.64
N GLY A 109 16.97 -16.82 6.16
CA GLY A 109 17.70 -15.71 5.55
C GLY A 109 16.95 -14.38 5.36
N SER A 110 17.32 -13.38 6.15
CA SER A 110 16.77 -12.01 6.18
C SER A 110 17.05 -11.12 4.96
N SER A 111 17.05 -11.64 3.73
CA SER A 111 17.34 -10.83 2.54
C SER A 111 16.62 -11.25 1.27
N THR A 112 15.49 -11.95 1.38
CA THR A 112 14.70 -12.34 0.21
C THR A 112 13.79 -11.19 -0.20
N ASP A 113 14.01 -10.66 -1.40
CA ASP A 113 13.24 -9.54 -1.97
C ASP A 113 11.80 -9.97 -2.27
N ALA A 114 10.82 -9.21 -1.78
CA ALA A 114 9.39 -9.48 -1.99
C ALA A 114 9.00 -9.39 -3.46
N SER A 115 9.85 -8.81 -4.32
CA SER A 115 9.68 -8.76 -5.77
C SER A 115 9.49 -10.12 -6.45
N THR A 116 9.83 -11.22 -5.76
CA THR A 116 9.64 -12.60 -6.23
C THR A 116 8.23 -13.16 -6.04
N LEU A 117 7.37 -12.48 -5.29
CA LEU A 117 6.00 -12.91 -5.01
C LEU A 117 5.01 -12.57 -6.15
N PRO A 118 3.89 -13.31 -6.28
CA PRO A 118 2.85 -12.99 -7.25
C PRO A 118 2.31 -11.57 -7.06
N LYS A 119 2.01 -10.89 -8.16
CA LYS A 119 1.45 -9.53 -8.15
C LYS A 119 0.18 -9.42 -7.29
N GLY A 120 -0.66 -10.44 -7.31
CA GLY A 120 -1.88 -10.47 -6.48
C GLY A 120 -1.58 -10.45 -4.99
N THR A 121 -0.54 -11.16 -4.55
CA THR A 121 -0.11 -11.18 -3.14
C THR A 121 0.48 -9.83 -2.73
N LEU A 122 1.31 -9.23 -3.58
CA LEU A 122 1.90 -7.91 -3.31
C LEU A 122 0.85 -6.79 -3.28
N ASN A 123 -0.14 -6.87 -4.16
CA ASN A 123 -1.20 -5.87 -4.27
C ASN A 123 -2.46 -6.21 -3.47
N HIS A 124 -2.37 -7.19 -2.57
CA HIS A 124 -3.49 -7.59 -1.74
C HIS A 124 -3.90 -6.43 -0.80
N PRO A 125 -5.20 -6.11 -0.64
CA PRO A 125 -5.66 -5.00 0.21
C PRO A 125 -5.17 -5.04 1.67
N ALA A 126 -4.89 -6.23 2.21
CA ALA A 126 -4.30 -6.37 3.54
C ALA A 126 -2.91 -5.71 3.69
N ASN A 127 -2.21 -5.48 2.58
CA ASN A 127 -0.86 -4.90 2.56
C ASN A 127 -0.86 -3.37 2.41
N ILE A 128 -2.02 -2.73 2.42
CA ILE A 128 -2.16 -1.32 2.08
C ILE A 128 -1.37 -0.37 3.00
N GLN A 129 -1.18 -0.76 4.26
CA GLN A 129 -0.41 -0.02 5.24
C GLN A 129 1.05 0.20 4.86
N ASN A 130 1.59 -0.59 3.91
CA ASN A 130 2.95 -0.44 3.42
C ASN A 130 3.16 0.81 2.52
N VAL A 131 2.08 1.46 2.08
CA VAL A 131 2.15 2.62 1.16
C VAL A 131 2.69 3.90 1.83
N LEU A 132 2.50 4.07 3.15
CA LEU A 132 2.90 5.28 3.88
C LEU A 132 3.97 5.06 4.97
N HIS A 133 4.59 3.88 5.02
CA HIS A 133 5.63 3.53 5.99
C HIS A 133 7.03 3.99 5.53
#